data_AF-A0A6J6S566-F1
#
_entry.id   AF-A0A6J6S566-F1
#
_cell.length_a   1.000
_cell.length_b   1.000
_cell.length_c   1.000
_cell.angle_alpha   90.00
_cell.angle_beta   90.00
_cell.angle_gamma   90.00
#
_symmetry.space_group_name_H-M   'P 1'
#
loop_
_entity.id
_entity.type
_entity.pdbx_description
1 polymer ?
#
loop_
_entity_poly.entity_id
_entity_poly.type
_entity_poly.pdbx_seq_one_letter_code
_entity_poly.pdbx_strand_id
1 'polypeptide(L)'
;MLVASGAAVASDPADSTLVGPKKSGTVTTTFTSAIQGTGRLDPTIPCSAFMCDTHTLTINVPASYWKKHTGSLAIQVAWTGPENDFDLAVYDAAGTEVATSGEALTEAEAVTIDAPAPGAYTIEITSYLATPGTEVTGTATLTATATKKK
;
A
#
# COMPACT_ATOMS: atom_id res chain seq x y z
N MET A 1 27.39 10.65 21.58
CA MET A 1 26.49 9.85 20.73
C MET A 1 25.26 10.72 20.49
N LEU A 2 25.19 11.36 19.32
CA LEU A 2 24.10 12.27 18.97
C LEU A 2 23.02 11.42 18.30
N VAL A 3 21.90 11.20 18.98
CA VAL A 3 20.73 10.56 18.36
C VAL A 3 20.13 11.61 17.44
N ALA A 4 20.27 11.43 16.13
CA ALA A 4 19.56 12.23 15.16
C ALA A 4 18.06 11.90 15.32
N SER A 5 17.26 12.88 15.76
CA SER A 5 15.80 12.81 15.67
C SER A 5 15.46 12.68 14.20
N GLY A 6 15.04 11.48 13.77
CA GLY A 6 14.54 11.28 12.41
C GLY A 6 13.33 12.20 12.21
N ALA A 7 13.36 13.01 11.15
CA ALA A 7 12.15 13.66 10.69
C ALA A 7 11.13 12.56 10.35
N ALA A 8 9.82 12.86 10.47
CA ALA A 8 8.80 12.04 9.85
C ALA A 8 9.20 11.83 8.38
N VAL A 9 9.55 10.60 8.01
CA VAL A 9 9.85 10.28 6.63
C VAL A 9 8.51 9.86 6.05
N ALA A 10 7.96 10.70 5.17
CA ALA A 10 6.91 10.28 4.26
C ALA A 10 7.38 9.02 3.51
N SER A 11 6.47 8.27 2.89
CA SER A 11 6.84 6.99 2.30
C SER A 11 8.11 7.08 1.45
N ASP A 12 9.01 6.12 1.58
CA ASP A 12 10.29 6.09 0.86
C ASP A 12 10.42 4.80 0.05
N PRO A 13 10.43 4.87 -1.30
CA PRO A 13 10.16 6.07 -2.10
C PRO A 13 8.71 6.57 -1.93
N ALA A 14 8.47 7.86 -2.22
CA ALA A 14 7.14 8.47 -2.11
C ALA A 14 6.13 7.89 -3.12
N ASP A 15 6.66 7.35 -4.22
CA ASP A 15 5.91 6.73 -5.29
C ASP A 15 6.65 5.53 -5.88
N SER A 16 5.88 4.65 -6.50
CA SER A 16 6.39 3.51 -7.24
C SER A 16 5.54 3.23 -8.47
N THR A 17 6.09 2.48 -9.42
CA THR A 17 5.39 2.07 -10.63
C THR A 17 5.56 0.57 -10.87
N LEU A 18 4.44 -0.13 -11.03
CA LEU A 18 4.42 -1.52 -11.48
C LEU A 18 4.04 -1.56 -12.97
N VAL A 19 5.00 -1.95 -13.81
CA VAL A 19 4.74 -2.19 -15.24
C VAL A 19 4.27 -3.63 -15.41
N GLY A 20 3.03 -3.82 -15.88
CA GLY A 20 2.48 -5.17 -16.02
C GLY A 20 3.28 -6.03 -17.01
N PRO A 21 3.54 -7.31 -16.69
CA PRO A 21 4.35 -8.17 -17.53
C PRO A 21 3.63 -8.44 -18.87
N LYS A 22 4.40 -8.52 -19.97
CA LYS A 22 3.86 -8.79 -21.32
C LYS A 22 3.38 -10.24 -21.51
N LYS A 23 3.85 -11.15 -20.66
CA LYS A 23 3.48 -12.56 -20.58
C LYS A 23 3.02 -12.83 -19.14
N SER A 24 2.69 -14.08 -18.82
CA SER A 24 2.50 -14.45 -17.42
C SER A 24 3.73 -14.13 -16.59
N GLY A 25 3.55 -13.53 -15.43
CA GLY A 25 4.62 -13.14 -14.52
C GLY A 25 4.14 -12.27 -13.37
N THR A 26 5.10 -11.85 -12.56
CA THR A 26 4.91 -11.05 -11.36
C THR A 26 5.92 -9.91 -11.33
N VAL A 27 5.48 -8.74 -10.91
CA VAL A 27 6.34 -7.56 -10.68
C VAL A 27 6.04 -7.01 -9.29
N THR A 28 7.08 -6.67 -8.55
CA THR A 28 6.99 -6.26 -7.15
C THR A 28 7.76 -4.96 -6.93
N THR A 29 7.27 -4.14 -6.00
CA THR A 29 7.94 -2.95 -5.47
C THR A 29 7.76 -2.91 -3.95
N THR A 30 8.62 -2.15 -3.27
CA THR A 30 8.63 -2.00 -1.82
C THR A 30 8.80 -0.53 -1.46
N PHE A 31 8.23 -0.13 -0.33
CA PHE A 31 8.43 1.18 0.27
C PHE A 31 8.46 1.04 1.79
N THR A 32 9.01 2.02 2.49
CA THR A 32 8.95 2.10 3.96
C THR A 32 8.19 3.34 4.41
N SER A 33 7.67 3.31 5.63
CA SER A 33 7.00 4.42 6.29
C SER A 33 7.31 4.41 7.79
N ALA A 34 7.29 5.59 8.42
CA ALA A 34 7.45 5.73 9.88
C ALA A 34 6.55 6.85 10.42
N ILE A 35 5.34 6.49 10.82
CA ILE A 35 4.30 7.41 11.28
C ILE A 35 4.60 7.88 12.72
N GLN A 36 4.56 9.19 12.96
CA GLN A 36 5.04 9.81 14.22
C GLN A 36 3.95 10.05 15.27
N GLY A 37 2.70 9.74 14.96
CA GLY A 37 1.52 9.96 15.76
C GLY A 37 0.60 8.75 15.71
N THR A 38 -0.35 8.68 16.64
CA THR A 38 -1.18 7.49 16.89
C THR A 38 -2.57 7.91 17.33
N GLY A 39 -3.59 7.09 17.07
CA GLY A 39 -4.97 7.36 17.49
C GLY A 39 -5.86 7.99 16.43
N ARG A 40 -5.66 7.70 15.14
CA ARG A 40 -6.64 8.09 14.11
C ARG A 40 -7.80 7.10 14.17
N LEU A 41 -8.78 7.41 15.01
CA LEU A 41 -9.94 6.55 15.29
C LEU A 41 -11.08 6.68 14.25
N ASP A 42 -11.01 7.68 13.37
CA ASP A 42 -12.04 7.98 12.38
C ASP A 42 -11.38 8.19 11.00
N PRO A 43 -11.66 7.32 10.01
CA PRO A 43 -11.09 7.44 8.66
C PRO A 43 -11.63 8.65 7.88
N THR A 44 -12.71 9.30 8.34
CA THR A 44 -13.18 10.56 7.74
C THR A 44 -12.29 11.75 8.08
N ILE A 45 -11.46 11.65 9.13
CA ILE A 45 -10.41 12.63 9.40
C ILE A 45 -9.37 12.50 8.28
N PRO A 46 -9.07 13.58 7.53
CA PRO A 46 -8.10 13.52 6.44
C PRO A 46 -6.77 12.96 6.92
N CYS A 47 -6.13 12.18 6.06
CA CYS A 47 -4.78 11.72 6.36
C CYS A 47 -3.84 12.92 6.53
N SER A 48 -3.32 13.08 7.75
CA SER A 48 -2.23 14.00 8.05
C SER A 48 -0.96 13.19 8.28
N ALA A 49 0.16 13.62 7.70
CA ALA A 49 1.48 12.96 7.79
C ALA A 49 1.96 12.69 9.23
N PHE A 50 1.26 13.21 10.24
CA PHE A 50 1.50 12.89 11.63
C PHE A 50 0.90 11.54 12.05
N MET A 51 -0.33 11.20 11.65
CA MET A 51 -1.05 9.99 12.13
C MET A 51 -1.25 8.91 11.05
N CYS A 52 -0.82 9.21 9.84
CA CYS A 52 -0.84 8.31 8.71
C CYS A 52 0.25 8.72 7.73
N ASP A 53 0.47 7.89 6.74
CA ASP A 53 1.33 8.18 5.61
C ASP A 53 0.71 7.59 4.33
N THR A 54 1.11 8.13 3.19
CA THR A 54 0.59 7.72 1.89
C THR A 54 1.73 7.39 0.94
N HIS A 55 1.56 6.31 0.19
CA HIS A 55 2.41 5.94 -0.93
C HIS A 55 1.61 5.94 -2.23
N THR A 56 2.14 6.60 -3.27
CA THR A 56 1.49 6.60 -4.59
C THR A 56 1.99 5.44 -5.43
N LEU A 57 1.11 4.48 -5.73
CA LEU A 57 1.42 3.34 -6.60
C LEU A 57 0.79 3.53 -7.99
N THR A 58 1.61 3.55 -9.04
CA THR A 58 1.11 3.58 -10.42
C THR A 58 1.08 2.18 -11.04
N ILE A 59 -0.11 1.73 -11.46
CA ILE A 59 -0.28 0.52 -12.28
C ILE A 59 -0.17 0.90 -13.75
N ASN A 60 1.00 0.64 -14.34
CA ASN A 60 1.30 0.97 -15.72
C ASN A 60 1.02 -0.24 -16.63
N VAL A 61 -0.26 -0.37 -17.02
CA VAL A 61 -0.71 -1.30 -18.04
C VAL A 61 -1.64 -0.59 -19.04
N PRO A 62 -1.77 -1.07 -20.29
CA PRO A 62 -2.78 -0.54 -21.21
C PRO A 62 -4.20 -0.75 -20.65
N ALA A 63 -5.15 0.14 -20.95
CA ALA A 63 -6.56 -0.03 -20.56
C ALA A 63 -7.21 -1.34 -21.06
N SER A 64 -6.62 -1.99 -22.07
CA SER A 64 -7.07 -3.29 -22.59
C SER A 64 -6.32 -4.49 -22.00
N TYR A 65 -5.42 -4.29 -21.03
CA TYR A 65 -4.51 -5.32 -20.51
C TYR A 65 -5.24 -6.57 -20.01
N TRP A 66 -6.27 -6.37 -19.16
CA TRP A 66 -7.06 -7.45 -18.56
C TRP A 66 -8.03 -8.14 -19.53
N LYS A 67 -8.15 -7.68 -20.79
CA LYS A 67 -8.84 -8.45 -21.85
C LYS A 67 -8.01 -9.65 -22.32
N LYS A 68 -6.70 -9.65 -22.02
CA LYS A 68 -5.73 -10.67 -22.44
C LYS A 68 -4.97 -11.29 -21.26
N HIS A 69 -5.29 -10.88 -20.03
CA HIS A 69 -4.66 -11.35 -18.81
C HIS A 69 -5.70 -11.53 -17.72
N THR A 70 -5.44 -12.46 -16.80
CA THR A 70 -6.09 -12.54 -15.49
C THR A 70 -5.05 -12.30 -14.42
N GLY A 71 -5.44 -11.78 -13.25
CA GLY A 71 -4.49 -11.52 -12.18
C GLY A 71 -4.99 -10.46 -11.21
N SER A 72 -4.10 -10.03 -10.33
CA SER A 72 -4.41 -9.16 -9.21
C SER A 72 -3.22 -8.32 -8.79
N LEU A 73 -3.51 -7.27 -8.04
CA LEU A 73 -2.56 -6.51 -7.24
C LEU A 73 -2.76 -6.92 -5.78
N ALA A 74 -1.72 -7.49 -5.19
CA ALA A 74 -1.64 -7.74 -3.75
C ALA A 74 -0.81 -6.63 -3.10
N ILE A 75 -1.32 -6.03 -2.03
CA ILE A 75 -0.61 -5.03 -1.24
C ILE A 75 -0.57 -5.55 0.19
N GLN A 76 0.61 -5.56 0.79
CA GLN A 76 0.81 -5.89 2.19
C GLN A 76 1.67 -4.82 2.84
N VAL A 77 1.32 -4.43 4.06
CA VAL A 77 2.17 -3.61 4.93
C VAL A 77 2.46 -4.42 6.18
N ALA A 78 3.70 -4.41 6.65
CA ALA A 78 4.14 -5.22 7.78
C ALA A 78 4.99 -4.41 8.75
N TRP A 79 4.90 -4.73 10.03
CA TRP A 79 5.61 -4.09 11.12
C TRP A 79 6.09 -5.15 12.14
N THR A 80 6.72 -4.72 13.22
CA THR A 80 7.11 -5.59 14.33
C THR A 80 6.28 -5.25 15.57
N GLY A 81 5.91 -6.26 16.35
CA GLY A 81 5.18 -6.07 17.60
C GLY A 81 3.67 -6.09 17.35
N PRO A 82 2.96 -7.18 17.70
CA PRO A 82 1.53 -7.31 17.44
C PRO A 82 0.67 -6.34 18.27
N GLU A 83 1.25 -5.69 19.27
CA GLU A 83 0.61 -4.60 20.00
C GLU A 83 0.49 -3.30 19.20
N ASN A 84 1.30 -3.14 18.15
CA ASN A 84 1.16 -2.01 17.24
C ASN A 84 0.02 -2.29 16.27
N ASP A 85 -0.89 -1.33 16.16
CA ASP A 85 -2.08 -1.44 15.32
C ASP A 85 -2.03 -0.39 14.21
N PHE A 86 -1.87 -0.88 12.98
CA PHE A 86 -1.89 -0.07 11.77
C PHE A 86 -2.99 -0.56 10.85
N ASP A 87 -3.73 0.37 10.26
CA ASP A 87 -4.72 0.05 9.23
C ASP A 87 -4.15 0.35 7.83
N LEU A 88 -4.63 -0.41 6.85
CA LEU A 88 -4.32 -0.26 5.43
C LEU A 88 -5.59 0.06 4.66
N ALA A 89 -5.61 1.21 3.98
CA ALA A 89 -6.64 1.55 3.00
C ALA A 89 -6.01 1.82 1.63
N VAL A 90 -6.69 1.42 0.56
CA VAL A 90 -6.24 1.64 -0.82
C VAL A 90 -7.33 2.37 -1.59
N TYR A 91 -6.97 3.51 -2.18
CA TYR A 91 -7.87 4.35 -2.95
C TYR A 91 -7.47 4.37 -4.42
N ASP A 92 -8.44 4.38 -5.33
CA ASP A 92 -8.19 4.57 -6.76
C ASP A 92 -7.89 6.04 -7.12
N ALA A 93 -7.65 6.31 -8.40
CA ALA A 93 -7.35 7.66 -8.89
C ALA A 93 -8.50 8.67 -8.71
N ALA A 94 -9.73 8.22 -8.47
CA ALA A 94 -10.87 9.08 -8.16
C ALA A 94 -10.98 9.36 -6.64
N GLY A 95 -10.13 8.76 -5.82
CA GLY A 95 -10.19 8.84 -4.37
C GLY A 95 -11.23 7.90 -3.76
N THR A 96 -11.72 6.91 -4.52
CA THR A 96 -12.66 5.90 -4.00
C THR A 96 -11.87 4.80 -3.29
N GLU A 97 -12.24 4.47 -2.05
CA GLU A 97 -11.68 3.30 -1.37
C GLU A 97 -12.07 2.02 -2.13
N VAL A 98 -11.07 1.25 -2.54
CA VAL A 98 -11.24 0.00 -3.31
C VAL A 98 -10.84 -1.24 -2.54
N ALA A 99 -10.09 -1.08 -1.44
CA ALA A 99 -9.79 -2.14 -0.49
C ALA A 99 -9.33 -1.57 0.86
N THR A 100 -9.60 -2.30 1.94
CA THR A 100 -9.14 -1.95 3.29
C THR A 100 -8.85 -3.20 4.12
N SER A 101 -8.00 -3.07 5.13
CA SER A 101 -7.68 -4.09 6.14
C SER A 101 -7.29 -3.38 7.44
N GLY A 102 -7.73 -3.88 8.59
CA GLY A 102 -7.54 -3.26 9.91
C GLY A 102 -7.73 -4.30 11.01
N GLU A 103 -6.89 -5.33 10.98
CA GLU A 103 -6.92 -6.48 11.87
C GLU A 103 -5.99 -6.25 13.07
N ALA A 104 -6.59 -6.02 14.24
CA ALA A 104 -5.84 -5.84 15.48
C ALA A 104 -5.07 -7.12 15.91
N LEU A 105 -4.00 -6.93 16.69
CA LEU A 105 -3.14 -8.01 17.22
C LEU A 105 -2.44 -8.85 16.14
N THR A 106 -2.15 -8.21 15.01
CA THR A 106 -1.36 -8.77 13.90
C THR A 106 -0.05 -8.00 13.72
N GLU A 107 0.81 -8.49 12.84
CA GLU A 107 2.04 -7.79 12.43
C GLU A 107 2.00 -7.36 10.96
N ALA A 108 0.83 -7.47 10.32
CA ALA A 108 0.64 -7.10 8.93
C ALA A 108 -0.83 -6.88 8.57
N GLU A 109 -1.06 -5.90 7.69
CA GLU A 109 -2.31 -5.76 6.93
C GLU A 109 -2.09 -6.18 5.48
N ALA A 110 -3.12 -6.76 4.85
CA ALA A 110 -3.04 -7.15 3.44
C ALA A 110 -4.38 -7.03 2.71
N VAL A 111 -4.31 -6.57 1.46
CA VAL A 111 -5.47 -6.50 0.55
C VAL A 111 -5.13 -7.05 -0.82
N THR A 112 -6.15 -7.44 -1.58
CA THR A 112 -6.03 -7.86 -2.98
C THR A 112 -7.09 -7.18 -3.84
N ILE A 113 -6.66 -6.61 -4.97
CA ILE A 113 -7.53 -5.99 -5.98
C ILE A 113 -7.42 -6.82 -7.26
N ASP A 114 -8.51 -7.42 -7.68
CA ASP A 114 -8.56 -8.20 -8.92
C ASP A 114 -8.56 -7.29 -10.15
N ALA A 115 -7.75 -7.64 -11.15
CA ALA A 115 -7.64 -6.94 -12.43
C ALA A 115 -7.61 -5.40 -12.29
N PRO A 116 -6.68 -4.83 -11.50
CA PRO A 116 -6.69 -3.40 -11.14
C PRO A 116 -6.68 -2.51 -12.39
N ALA A 117 -7.56 -1.52 -12.43
CA ALA A 117 -7.55 -0.52 -13.50
C ALA A 117 -6.17 0.16 -13.59
N PRO A 118 -5.69 0.52 -14.79
CA PRO A 118 -4.45 1.28 -14.91
C PRO A 118 -4.62 2.68 -14.32
N GLY A 119 -3.54 3.20 -13.75
CA GLY A 119 -3.53 4.52 -13.13
C GLY A 119 -2.91 4.52 -11.74
N ALA A 120 -3.05 5.66 -11.06
CA ALA A 120 -2.56 5.85 -9.71
C ALA A 120 -3.52 5.26 -8.68
N TYR A 121 -2.94 4.65 -7.65
CA TYR A 121 -3.60 4.25 -6.41
C TYR A 121 -2.87 4.95 -5.26
N THR A 122 -3.63 5.34 -4.25
CA THR A 122 -3.07 5.81 -2.98
C THR A 122 -3.13 4.66 -2.00
N ILE A 123 -1.98 4.24 -1.48
CA ILE A 123 -1.87 3.32 -0.36
C ILE A 123 -1.74 4.18 0.90
N GLU A 124 -2.75 4.16 1.76
CA GLU A 124 -2.76 4.89 3.02
C GLU A 124 -2.51 3.91 4.17
N ILE A 125 -1.52 4.22 4.99
CA ILE A 125 -1.22 3.49 6.24
C ILE A 125 -1.60 4.41 7.39
N THR A 126 -2.47 3.94 8.26
CA THR A 126 -2.94 4.71 9.41
C THR A 126 -2.43 4.11 10.69
N SER A 127 -1.92 4.94 11.61
CA SER A 127 -1.63 4.50 12.97
C SER A 127 -2.90 4.58 13.81
N TYR A 128 -3.59 3.44 13.95
CA TYR A 128 -4.75 3.33 14.83
C TYR A 128 -4.30 3.33 16.30
N LEU A 129 -3.37 2.44 16.64
CA LEU A 129 -2.76 2.35 17.97
C LEU A 129 -1.34 1.77 17.87
N ALA A 130 -0.42 2.50 17.24
CA ALA A 130 0.99 2.10 17.17
C ALA A 130 1.90 3.01 17.99
N THR A 131 3.05 2.47 18.37
CA THR A 131 4.15 3.25 18.93
C THR A 131 4.66 4.23 17.86
N PRO A 132 4.78 5.54 18.16
CA PRO A 132 5.35 6.51 17.24
C PRO A 132 6.71 6.10 16.69
N GLY A 133 6.87 6.19 15.37
CA GLY A 133 8.11 5.87 14.67
C GLY A 133 8.36 4.38 14.45
N THR A 134 7.41 3.50 14.80
CA THR A 134 7.47 2.09 14.35
C THR A 134 7.53 2.07 12.82
N GLU A 135 8.55 1.39 12.29
CA GLU A 135 8.75 1.24 10.85
C GLU A 135 7.72 0.27 10.28
N VAL A 136 7.11 0.66 9.17
CA VAL A 136 6.21 -0.17 8.38
C VAL A 136 6.84 -0.39 7.01
N THR A 137 6.95 -1.64 6.59
CA THR A 137 7.40 -2.02 5.24
C THR A 137 6.21 -2.39 4.38
N GLY A 138 5.98 -1.63 3.32
CA GLY A 138 4.99 -1.92 2.29
C GLY A 138 5.58 -2.72 1.13
N THR A 139 4.81 -3.68 0.63
CA THR A 139 5.10 -4.46 -0.58
C THR A 139 3.87 -4.47 -1.47
N ALA A 140 4.03 -4.07 -2.73
CA ALA A 140 2.98 -4.17 -3.75
C ALA A 140 3.43 -5.12 -4.86
N THR A 141 2.59 -6.11 -5.18
CA THR A 141 2.88 -7.17 -6.13
C THR A 141 1.77 -7.30 -7.15
N LEU A 142 2.08 -7.00 -8.42
CA LEU A 142 1.18 -7.21 -9.55
C LEU A 142 1.50 -8.55 -10.19
N THR A 143 0.54 -9.48 -10.13
CA THR A 143 0.63 -10.78 -10.81
C THR A 143 -0.33 -10.82 -11.98
N ALA A 144 0.13 -11.30 -13.14
CA ALA A 144 -0.70 -11.48 -14.31
C ALA A 144 -0.40 -12.81 -15.00
N THR A 145 -1.42 -13.43 -15.57
CA THR A 145 -1.34 -14.64 -16.38
C THR A 145 -1.93 -14.34 -17.75
N ALA A 146 -1.16 -14.53 -18.82
CA ALA A 146 -1.65 -14.32 -20.17
C ALA A 146 -2.70 -15.38 -20.54
N THR A 147 -3.86 -14.94 -21.02
CA THR A 147 -4.90 -15.84 -21.51
C THR A 147 -4.42 -16.49 -22.81
N LYS A 148 -4.52 -17.82 -22.93
CA LYS A 148 -4.26 -18.50 -24.20
C LYS A 148 -5.25 -17.97 -25.25
N LYS A 149 -4.76 -17.61 -26.44
CA LYS A 149 -5.65 -17.40 -27.59
C LYS A 149 -6.39 -18.71 -27.85
N LYS A 150 -7.73 -18.66 -27.84
CA LYS A 150 -8.56 -19.74 -28.41
C LYS A 150 -8.39 -19.76 -29.92
#